data_AF-A0A8C5XWL7-F1
#
_entry.id   AF-A0A8C5XWL7-F1
#
_cell.length_a   1.000
_cell.length_b   1.000
_cell.length_c   1.000
_cell.angle_alpha   90.00
_cell.angle_beta   90.00
_cell.angle_gamma   90.00
#
_symmetry.space_group_name_H-M   'P 1'
#
loop_
_entity.id
_entity.type
_entity.pdbx_description
1 polymer ?
#
loop_
_entity_poly.entity_id
_entity_poly.type
_entity_poly.pdbx_seq_one_letter_code
_entity_poly.pdbx_strand_id
1 'polypeptide(L)'
;MAAAWGAASLSRAGARCLWAQGPAVRAAPPRAPQPFQPDPLGCGSAPDRTLHLTAVAPAGHNKWSKVRHIKGPKDTERSRIFSKLCLNIRLAVKEGGPNPELNSNLANILEVCRSKHMPKSTIEAALKMEKTKDIHLLYEGRGPGGSSLLIEALSNSSSKCPSALGQSEHNVGKVWNDGLKESSSALLTTKGGAF
;
A
#
# COMPACT_ATOMS: atom_id res chain seq x y z
N MET A 1 22.24 -49.65 -20.63
CA MET A 1 23.25 -48.86 -19.89
C MET A 1 22.52 -47.76 -19.12
N ALA A 2 22.28 -47.97 -17.83
CA ALA A 2 21.57 -47.01 -16.96
C ALA A 2 22.60 -46.16 -16.20
N ALA A 3 22.53 -44.84 -16.37
CA ALA A 3 23.42 -43.89 -15.69
C ALA A 3 22.87 -43.57 -14.29
N ALA A 4 23.64 -43.94 -13.26
CA ALA A 4 23.38 -43.59 -11.87
C ALA A 4 23.78 -42.13 -11.60
N TRP A 5 22.88 -41.37 -10.98
CA TRP A 5 23.15 -39.99 -10.52
C TRP A 5 23.54 -40.03 -9.04
N GLY A 6 24.77 -39.60 -8.74
CA GLY A 6 25.32 -39.55 -7.39
C GLY A 6 24.78 -38.35 -6.59
N ALA A 7 24.39 -38.61 -5.34
CA ALA A 7 24.00 -37.59 -4.38
C ALA A 7 25.25 -36.98 -3.72
N ALA A 8 25.49 -35.69 -3.94
CA ALA A 8 26.51 -34.93 -3.22
C ALA A 8 25.93 -34.36 -1.92
N SER A 9 26.42 -34.87 -0.79
CA SER A 9 26.17 -34.35 0.56
C SER A 9 26.91 -33.01 0.74
N LEU A 10 26.17 -31.94 1.01
CA LEU A 10 26.74 -30.63 1.38
C LEU A 10 26.72 -30.50 2.91
N SER A 11 27.93 -30.51 3.47
CA SER A 11 28.21 -30.28 4.89
C SER A 11 27.87 -28.85 5.31
N ARG A 12 27.17 -28.73 6.45
CA ARG A 12 26.69 -27.48 7.03
C ARG A 12 27.84 -26.81 7.81
N ALA A 13 28.59 -25.93 7.16
CA ALA A 13 29.56 -25.07 7.83
C ALA A 13 28.85 -23.90 8.54
N GLY A 14 29.08 -23.79 9.85
CA GLY A 14 28.48 -22.78 10.72
C GLY A 14 28.94 -21.36 10.40
N ALA A 15 27.96 -20.46 10.22
CA ALA A 15 28.20 -19.03 10.13
C ALA A 15 28.45 -18.46 11.52
N ARG A 16 29.68 -18.00 11.79
CA ARG A 16 30.03 -17.22 12.97
C ARG A 16 29.44 -15.81 12.82
N CYS A 17 28.51 -15.46 13.70
CA CYS A 17 28.00 -14.10 13.87
C CYS A 17 29.13 -13.21 14.42
N LEU A 18 29.77 -12.41 13.55
CA LEU A 18 30.58 -11.27 13.99
C LEU A 18 29.63 -10.15 14.37
N TRP A 19 29.57 -9.84 15.66
CA TRP A 19 28.90 -8.67 16.18
C TRP A 19 29.52 -7.39 15.60
N ALA A 20 28.62 -6.47 15.29
CA ALA A 20 28.87 -5.18 14.68
C ALA A 20 29.84 -4.33 15.50
N GLN A 21 30.82 -3.75 14.81
CA GLN A 21 31.48 -2.52 15.26
C GLN A 21 30.91 -1.39 14.40
N GLY A 22 30.08 -0.54 15.02
CA GLY A 22 29.52 0.65 14.37
C GLY A 22 30.61 1.66 14.01
N PRO A 23 30.37 2.55 13.03
CA PRO A 23 31.36 3.54 12.61
C PRO A 23 31.55 4.59 13.72
N ALA A 24 32.80 4.76 14.16
CA ALA A 24 33.19 5.85 15.03
C ALA A 24 32.97 7.20 14.33
N VAL A 25 32.02 7.99 14.82
CA VAL A 25 31.84 9.38 14.40
C VAL A 25 33.02 10.19 14.94
N ARG A 26 34.00 10.51 14.08
CA ARG A 26 35.01 11.52 14.41
C ARG A 26 34.31 12.88 14.50
N ALA A 27 34.33 13.49 15.69
CA ALA A 27 33.93 14.87 15.89
C ALA A 27 34.85 15.80 15.07
N ALA A 28 34.25 16.68 14.26
CA ALA A 28 34.99 17.73 13.56
C ALA A 28 35.45 18.80 14.57
N PRO A 29 36.70 19.31 14.46
CA PRO A 29 37.17 20.37 15.35
C PRO A 29 36.39 21.67 15.13
N PRO A 30 36.26 22.52 16.17
CA PRO A 30 35.56 23.80 16.06
C PRO A 30 36.26 24.71 15.04
N ARG A 31 35.48 25.23 14.09
CA ARG A 31 35.95 26.17 13.07
C ARG A 31 36.30 27.48 13.78
N ALA A 32 37.57 27.87 13.79
CA ALA A 32 37.98 29.17 14.28
C ALA A 32 37.30 30.29 13.45
N PRO A 33 36.88 31.40 14.09
CA PRO A 33 36.32 32.54 13.38
C PRO A 33 37.40 33.16 12.48
N GLN A 34 37.11 33.27 11.19
CA GLN A 34 38.00 33.92 10.23
C GLN A 34 38.04 35.44 10.49
N PRO A 35 39.20 36.11 10.36
CA PRO A 35 39.27 37.57 10.48
C PRO A 35 38.48 38.24 9.36
N PHE A 36 37.61 39.18 9.72
CA PHE A 36 36.89 40.04 8.79
C PHE A 36 37.90 40.91 8.03
N GLN A 37 38.07 40.64 6.74
CA GLN A 37 38.82 41.53 5.84
C GLN A 37 37.84 42.57 5.29
N PRO A 38 38.09 43.88 5.43
CA PRO A 38 37.27 44.89 4.78
C PRO A 38 37.51 44.85 3.27
N ASP A 39 36.42 44.78 2.50
CA ASP A 39 36.46 44.83 1.05
C ASP A 39 37.10 46.15 0.57
N PRO A 40 37.99 46.12 -0.45
CA PRO A 40 38.55 47.34 -0.99
C PRO A 40 37.43 48.18 -1.63
N LEU A 41 37.34 49.44 -1.23
CA LEU A 41 36.46 50.44 -1.82
C LEU A 41 36.87 50.70 -3.27
N GLY A 42 36.33 49.89 -4.18
CA GLY A 42 36.43 50.06 -5.62
C GLY A 42 35.38 51.04 -6.12
N CYS A 43 35.84 52.21 -6.55
CA CYS A 43 35.07 53.17 -7.33
C CYS A 43 34.65 52.57 -8.68
N GLY A 44 33.33 52.36 -8.86
CA GLY A 44 32.61 52.52 -10.12
C GLY A 44 32.98 51.63 -11.32
N SER A 45 32.25 50.53 -11.48
CA SER A 45 31.62 50.21 -12.76
C SER A 45 30.28 49.52 -12.47
N ALA A 46 29.25 49.84 -13.25
CA ALA A 46 27.87 49.39 -13.10
C ALA A 46 27.73 47.89 -12.76
N PRO A 47 26.63 47.44 -12.12
CA PRO A 47 26.30 46.02 -12.06
C PRO A 47 25.94 45.58 -13.48
N ASP A 48 26.95 45.33 -14.31
CA ASP A 48 26.75 44.55 -15.52
C ASP A 48 26.27 43.19 -15.04
N ARG A 49 25.01 42.88 -15.37
CA ARG A 49 24.36 41.64 -14.95
C ARG A 49 25.22 40.52 -15.48
N THR A 50 26.07 39.93 -14.63
CA THR A 50 26.89 38.79 -15.01
C THR A 50 25.92 37.66 -15.30
N LEU A 51 25.58 37.49 -16.57
CA LEU A 51 24.79 36.38 -17.04
C LEU A 51 25.57 35.14 -16.61
N HIS A 52 24.96 34.32 -15.76
CA HIS A 52 25.55 33.05 -15.35
C HIS A 52 25.61 32.16 -16.61
N LEU A 53 26.69 32.26 -17.39
CA LEU A 53 26.94 31.52 -18.63
C LEU A 53 27.31 30.05 -18.35
N THR A 54 26.90 29.51 -17.19
CA THR A 54 26.87 28.07 -17.00
C THR A 54 25.86 27.52 -17.98
N ALA A 55 26.34 26.85 -19.03
CA ALA A 55 25.49 26.11 -19.96
C ALA A 55 24.49 25.30 -19.14
N VAL A 56 23.21 25.64 -19.22
CA VAL A 56 22.14 24.87 -18.60
C VAL A 56 22.21 23.50 -19.25
N ALA A 57 22.77 22.52 -18.55
CA ALA A 57 22.67 21.13 -18.98
C ALA A 57 21.17 20.82 -19.05
N PRO A 58 20.60 20.60 -20.24
CA PRO A 58 19.17 20.36 -20.34
C PRO A 58 18.86 19.11 -19.54
N ALA A 59 17.98 19.23 -18.54
CA ALA A 59 17.46 18.07 -17.85
C ALA A 59 16.87 17.12 -18.92
N GLY A 60 17.43 15.92 -19.03
CA GLY A 60 17.19 15.01 -20.15
C GLY A 60 15.71 14.76 -20.47
N HIS A 61 15.47 14.38 -21.73
CA HIS A 61 14.19 14.25 -22.45
C HIS A 61 13.24 13.15 -21.92
N ASN A 62 13.02 13.03 -20.60
CA ASN A 62 12.17 11.98 -20.04
C ASN A 62 11.23 12.44 -18.93
N LYS A 63 10.45 13.47 -19.23
CA LYS A 63 9.38 13.99 -18.37
C LYS A 63 8.31 12.92 -18.10
N TRP A 64 7.98 12.11 -19.10
CA TRP A 64 6.98 11.04 -18.99
C TRP A 64 7.38 10.00 -17.95
N SER A 65 8.60 9.44 -17.98
CA SER A 65 8.98 8.43 -17.00
C SER A 65 9.00 8.98 -15.59
N LYS A 66 9.42 10.23 -15.37
CA LYS A 66 9.37 10.79 -14.01
C LYS A 66 7.93 10.94 -13.51
N VAL A 67 7.02 11.40 -14.37
CA VAL A 67 5.61 11.57 -14.03
C VAL A 67 4.90 10.24 -13.80
N ARG A 68 5.15 9.21 -14.62
CA ARG A 68 4.48 7.89 -14.50
C ARG A 68 4.81 7.20 -13.17
N HIS A 69 6.05 7.31 -12.69
CA HIS A 69 6.46 6.69 -11.41
C HIS A 69 5.78 7.36 -10.21
N ILE A 70 5.39 8.63 -10.32
CA ILE A 70 4.65 9.35 -9.28
C ILE A 70 3.14 9.13 -9.41
N LYS A 71 2.60 9.17 -10.63
CA LYS A 71 1.15 9.03 -10.89
C LYS A 71 0.66 7.59 -10.78
N GLY A 72 1.40 6.62 -11.32
CA GLY A 72 0.97 5.21 -11.36
C GLY A 72 0.58 4.63 -9.99
N PRO A 73 1.43 4.76 -8.96
CA PRO A 73 1.09 4.30 -7.61
C PRO A 73 -0.10 5.04 -7.01
N LYS A 74 -0.20 6.36 -7.23
CA LYS A 74 -1.31 7.18 -6.72
C LYS A 74 -2.64 6.85 -7.38
N ASP A 75 -2.64 6.61 -8.69
CA ASP A 75 -3.84 6.24 -9.44
C ASP A 75 -4.28 4.82 -9.10
N THR A 76 -3.33 3.92 -8.81
CA THR A 76 -3.62 2.57 -8.31
C THR A 76 -4.23 2.61 -6.90
N GLU A 77 -3.74 3.48 -6.02
CA GLU A 77 -4.34 3.63 -4.69
C GLU A 77 -5.74 4.26 -4.77
N ARG A 78 -5.92 5.27 -5.62
CA ARG A 78 -7.24 5.87 -5.86
C ARG A 78 -8.24 4.86 -6.41
N SER A 79 -7.84 4.03 -7.38
CA SER A 79 -8.72 3.01 -7.95
C SER A 79 -9.13 1.96 -6.91
N ARG A 80 -8.23 1.55 -6.02
CA ARG A 80 -8.55 0.67 -4.88
C ARG A 80 -9.59 1.28 -3.94
N ILE A 81 -9.47 2.57 -3.63
CA ILE A 81 -10.45 3.28 -2.80
C ILE A 81 -11.83 3.27 -3.48
N PHE A 82 -11.89 3.57 -4.78
CA PHE A 82 -13.15 3.56 -5.53
C PHE A 82 -13.78 2.17 -5.58
N SER A 83 -12.99 1.11 -5.78
CA SER A 83 -13.49 -0.27 -5.72
C SER A 83 -14.12 -0.61 -4.36
N LYS A 84 -13.50 -0.18 -3.26
CA LYS A 84 -14.04 -0.37 -1.90
C LYS A 84 -15.35 0.40 -1.69
N LEU A 85 -15.41 1.66 -2.13
CA LEU A 85 -16.63 2.47 -2.03
C LEU A 85 -17.78 1.89 -2.87
N CYS A 86 -17.51 1.37 -4.08
CA CYS A 86 -18.50 0.66 -4.88
C CYS A 86 -19.05 -0.59 -4.17
N LEU A 87 -18.20 -1.33 -3.45
CA LEU A 87 -18.65 -2.48 -2.63
C LEU A 87 -19.55 -2.02 -1.50
N ASN A 88 -19.16 -0.97 -0.76
CA ASN A 88 -19.95 -0.44 0.35
C ASN A 88 -21.33 0.07 -0.10
N ILE A 89 -21.41 0.77 -1.24
CA ILE A 89 -22.69 1.18 -1.84
C ILE A 89 -23.56 -0.05 -2.08
N ARG A 90 -23.02 -1.10 -2.73
CA ARG A 90 -23.79 -2.32 -3.03
C ARG A 90 -24.30 -3.02 -1.76
N LEU A 91 -23.50 -3.05 -0.71
CA LEU A 91 -23.90 -3.62 0.59
C LEU A 91 -25.02 -2.81 1.24
N ALA A 92 -24.87 -1.48 1.32
CA ALA A 92 -25.91 -0.63 1.88
C ALA A 92 -27.22 -0.73 1.09
N VAL A 93 -27.15 -0.82 -0.24
CA VAL A 93 -28.33 -1.03 -1.11
C VAL A 93 -28.96 -2.40 -0.87
N LYS A 94 -28.16 -3.44 -0.64
CA LYS A 94 -28.65 -4.79 -0.32
C LYS A 94 -29.39 -4.83 1.01
N GLU A 95 -28.93 -4.07 2.01
CA GLU A 95 -29.52 -4.02 3.35
C GLU A 95 -30.78 -3.14 3.43
N GLY A 96 -30.73 -1.92 2.87
CA GLY A 96 -31.75 -0.88 3.06
C GLY A 96 -32.37 -0.33 1.79
N GLY A 97 -32.09 -0.92 0.63
CA GLY A 97 -32.60 -0.46 -0.66
C GLY A 97 -31.82 0.72 -1.27
N PRO A 98 -32.15 1.11 -2.51
CA PRO A 98 -31.37 2.08 -3.30
C PRO A 98 -31.66 3.56 -2.97
N ASN A 99 -32.64 3.84 -2.11
CA ASN A 99 -33.09 5.20 -1.81
C ASN A 99 -32.28 5.81 -0.66
N PRO A 100 -31.52 6.89 -0.87
CA PRO A 100 -30.67 7.48 0.17
C PRO A 100 -31.47 8.16 1.30
N GLU A 101 -32.68 8.65 1.02
CA GLU A 101 -33.56 9.27 2.03
C GLU A 101 -34.08 8.26 3.06
N LEU A 102 -34.19 6.98 2.67
CA LEU A 102 -34.69 5.91 3.53
C LEU A 102 -33.55 5.14 4.23
N ASN A 103 -32.31 5.33 3.78
CA ASN A 103 -31.14 4.59 4.25
C ASN A 103 -30.01 5.54 4.60
N SER A 104 -29.90 5.86 5.89
CA SER A 104 -28.86 6.75 6.42
C SER A 104 -27.44 6.22 6.19
N ASN A 105 -27.23 4.90 6.18
CA ASN A 105 -25.92 4.30 5.88
C ASN A 105 -25.51 4.61 4.44
N LEU A 106 -26.44 4.45 3.48
CA LEU A 106 -26.20 4.79 2.08
C LEU A 106 -25.90 6.29 1.92
N ALA A 107 -26.66 7.17 2.58
CA ALA A 107 -26.42 8.61 2.54
C ALA A 107 -25.00 9.00 3.00
N ASN A 108 -24.54 8.43 4.12
CA ASN A 108 -23.19 8.64 4.64
C ASN A 108 -22.11 8.17 3.66
N ILE A 109 -22.29 6.98 3.07
CA ILE A 109 -21.35 6.45 2.07
C ILE A 109 -21.30 7.36 0.83
N LEU A 110 -22.44 7.87 0.37
CA LEU A 110 -22.50 8.79 -0.77
C LEU A 110 -21.77 10.11 -0.50
N GLU A 111 -21.81 10.61 0.73
CA GLU A 111 -21.02 11.78 1.15
C GLU A 111 -19.51 11.49 1.10
N VAL A 112 -19.09 10.32 1.60
CA VAL A 112 -17.69 9.89 1.52
C VAL A 112 -17.24 9.74 0.06
N CYS A 113 -18.07 9.21 -0.83
CA CYS A 113 -17.77 9.13 -2.26
C CYS A 113 -17.52 10.51 -2.88
N ARG A 114 -18.35 11.50 -2.54
CA ARG A 114 -18.19 12.88 -3.00
C ARG A 114 -16.90 13.51 -2.47
N SER A 115 -16.55 13.29 -1.19
CA SER A 115 -15.29 13.81 -0.63
C SER A 115 -14.04 13.18 -1.28
N LYS A 116 -14.15 11.95 -1.77
CA LYS A 116 -13.08 11.28 -2.54
C LYS A 116 -13.08 11.60 -4.04
N HIS A 117 -13.90 12.57 -4.48
CA HIS A 117 -14.00 12.99 -5.87
C HIS A 117 -14.39 11.84 -6.81
N MET A 118 -15.22 10.92 -6.33
CA MET A 118 -15.74 9.83 -7.14
C MET A 118 -16.76 10.37 -8.15
N PRO A 119 -16.66 10.02 -9.44
CA PRO A 119 -17.58 10.53 -10.46
C PRO A 119 -19.00 9.98 -10.26
N LYS A 120 -20.00 10.83 -10.51
CA LYS A 120 -21.42 10.49 -10.33
C LYS A 120 -21.86 9.29 -11.15
N SER A 121 -21.35 9.13 -12.37
CA SER A 121 -21.65 7.98 -13.23
C SER A 121 -21.28 6.64 -12.60
N THR A 122 -20.17 6.58 -11.85
CA THR A 122 -19.76 5.36 -11.13
C THR A 122 -20.63 5.10 -9.91
N ILE A 123 -21.07 6.15 -9.22
CA ILE A 123 -22.01 6.04 -8.09
C ILE A 123 -23.35 5.50 -8.57
N GLU A 124 -23.90 6.07 -9.64
CA GLU A 124 -25.17 5.62 -10.24
C GLU A 124 -25.08 4.20 -10.78
N ALA A 125 -23.94 3.82 -11.39
CA ALA A 125 -23.70 2.44 -11.79
C ALA A 125 -23.74 1.49 -10.59
N ALA A 126 -23.09 1.84 -9.49
CA ALA A 126 -23.10 1.02 -8.27
C ALA A 126 -24.50 0.93 -7.62
N LEU A 127 -25.33 1.97 -7.71
CA LEU A 127 -26.72 1.96 -7.24
C LEU A 127 -27.63 1.06 -8.08
N LYS A 128 -27.42 1.04 -9.40
CA LYS A 128 -28.21 0.26 -10.36
C LYS A 128 -27.77 -1.20 -10.49
N MET A 129 -26.57 -1.54 -10.03
CA MET A 129 -26.08 -2.91 -10.05
C MET A 129 -26.99 -3.80 -9.21
N GLU A 130 -27.74 -4.68 -9.87
CA GLU A 130 -28.64 -5.62 -9.22
C GLU A 130 -27.90 -6.61 -8.31
N LYS A 131 -28.69 -7.22 -7.41
CA LYS A 131 -28.33 -8.18 -6.35
C LYS A 131 -27.52 -9.36 -6.88
N THR A 132 -26.24 -9.10 -7.16
CA THR A 132 -25.28 -10.17 -7.39
C THR A 132 -25.11 -10.89 -6.06
N LYS A 133 -25.02 -12.23 -6.07
CA LYS A 133 -24.81 -13.02 -4.86
C LYS A 133 -23.40 -12.75 -4.32
N ASP A 134 -23.27 -11.67 -3.56
CA ASP A 134 -22.05 -11.38 -2.81
C ASP A 134 -21.99 -12.33 -1.61
N ILE A 135 -20.92 -13.12 -1.56
CA ILE A 135 -20.62 -14.11 -0.53
C ILE A 135 -19.69 -13.44 0.48
N HIS A 136 -20.11 -13.44 1.75
CA HIS A 136 -19.26 -13.06 2.87
C HIS A 136 -18.35 -14.24 3.21
N LEU A 137 -17.05 -14.00 3.24
CA LEU A 137 -16.03 -15.01 3.48
C LEU A 137 -15.15 -14.51 4.64
N LEU A 138 -14.97 -15.34 5.64
CA LEU A 138 -14.06 -15.09 6.76
C LEU A 138 -12.89 -16.06 6.62
N TYR A 139 -11.68 -15.51 6.52
CA TYR A 139 -10.46 -16.29 6.43
C TYR A 139 -9.61 -16.05 7.66
N GLU A 140 -9.18 -17.13 8.28
CA GLU A 140 -8.20 -17.09 9.35
C GLU A 140 -6.83 -17.50 8.80
N GLY A 141 -5.81 -16.72 9.15
CA GLY A 141 -4.46 -16.97 8.70
C GLY A 141 -3.44 -16.70 9.79
N ARG A 142 -2.27 -17.30 9.64
CA ARG A 142 -1.16 -17.08 10.57
C ARG A 142 -0.05 -16.28 9.88
N GLY A 143 0.36 -15.21 10.54
CA GLY A 143 1.45 -14.35 10.11
C GLY A 143 2.82 -14.79 10.65
N PRO A 144 3.91 -14.20 10.13
CA PRO A 144 5.25 -14.45 10.63
C PRO A 144 5.34 -14.10 12.12
N GLY A 145 6.03 -14.95 12.89
CA GLY A 145 6.10 -14.79 14.35
C GLY A 145 4.86 -15.28 15.11
N GLY A 146 3.94 -16.00 14.45
CA GLY A 146 2.83 -16.67 15.10
C GLY A 146 1.59 -15.80 15.36
N SER A 147 1.55 -14.57 14.85
CA SER A 147 0.40 -13.65 14.92
C SER A 147 -0.82 -14.21 14.17
N SER A 148 -2.03 -14.03 14.71
CA SER A 148 -3.27 -14.42 14.03
C SER A 148 -3.87 -13.27 13.22
N LEU A 149 -4.39 -13.58 12.04
CA LEU A 149 -5.03 -12.64 11.11
C LEU A 149 -6.45 -13.12 10.84
N LEU A 150 -7.41 -12.22 10.97
CA LEU A 150 -8.78 -12.43 10.51
C LEU A 150 -9.02 -11.51 9.30
N ILE A 151 -9.34 -12.10 8.15
CA ILE A 151 -9.68 -11.38 6.93
C ILE A 151 -11.17 -11.57 6.67
N GLU A 152 -11.89 -10.46 6.71
CA GLU A 152 -13.24 -10.39 6.15
C GLU A 152 -13.15 -10.01 4.67
N ALA A 153 -13.72 -10.84 3.81
CA ALA A 153 -13.74 -10.64 2.37
C ALA A 153 -15.17 -10.74 1.83
N LEU A 154 -15.43 -9.91 0.82
CA LEU A 154 -16.70 -9.90 0.11
C LEU A 154 -16.43 -10.18 -1.36
N SER A 155 -16.94 -11.30 -1.86
CA SER A 155 -16.63 -11.78 -3.22
C SER A 155 -17.87 -12.30 -3.92
N ASN A 156 -17.92 -12.11 -5.24
CA ASN A 156 -18.93 -12.69 -6.10
C ASN A 156 -18.65 -14.15 -6.45
N SER A 157 -17.47 -14.68 -6.08
CA SER A 157 -17.15 -16.10 -6.24
C SER A 157 -16.31 -16.64 -5.09
N SER A 158 -16.62 -17.87 -4.67
CA SER A 158 -15.95 -18.56 -3.57
C SER A 158 -14.56 -19.10 -3.92
N SER A 159 -14.24 -19.25 -5.21
CA SER A 159 -12.96 -19.81 -5.69
C SER A 159 -11.88 -18.77 -6.00
N LYS A 160 -12.26 -17.53 -6.37
CA LYS A 160 -11.29 -16.49 -6.75
C LYS A 160 -10.61 -15.86 -5.54
N CYS A 161 -11.34 -15.70 -4.43
CA CYS A 161 -10.82 -15.06 -3.23
C CYS A 161 -9.69 -15.85 -2.56
N PRO A 162 -9.81 -17.18 -2.34
CA PRO A 162 -8.71 -17.99 -1.80
C PRO A 162 -7.48 -17.98 -2.71
N SER A 163 -7.66 -18.11 -4.03
CA SER A 163 -6.54 -18.11 -4.98
C SER A 163 -5.74 -16.81 -4.96
N ALA A 164 -6.42 -15.66 -4.81
CA ALA A 164 -5.76 -14.36 -4.68
C ALA A 164 -5.01 -14.23 -3.35
N LEU A 165 -5.57 -14.74 -2.25
CA LEU A 165 -4.90 -14.81 -0.95
C LEU A 165 -3.67 -15.74 -1.01
N GLY A 166 -3.79 -16.90 -1.65
CA GLY A 166 -2.71 -17.85 -1.89
C GLY A 166 -1.54 -17.27 -2.68
N GLN A 167 -1.80 -16.48 -3.73
CA GLN A 167 -0.73 -15.77 -4.44
C GLN A 167 0.01 -14.74 -3.57
N SER A 168 -0.66 -14.16 -2.58
CA SER A 168 0.01 -13.31 -1.60
C SER A 168 0.91 -14.12 -0.64
N GLU A 169 0.62 -15.41 -0.41
CA GLU A 169 1.43 -16.30 0.43
C GLU A 169 2.82 -16.53 -0.13
N HIS A 170 2.96 -16.83 -1.43
CA HIS A 170 4.26 -17.13 -2.03
C HIS A 170 5.25 -15.96 -1.88
N ASN A 171 4.74 -14.74 -1.78
CA ASN A 171 5.54 -13.54 -1.59
C ASN A 171 5.89 -13.26 -0.11
N VAL A 172 5.20 -13.90 0.85
CA VAL A 172 5.26 -13.57 2.29
C VAL A 172 5.54 -14.78 3.20
N GLY A 173 5.53 -16.01 2.69
CA GLY A 173 5.82 -17.24 3.45
C GLY A 173 4.79 -17.56 4.54
N LYS A 174 3.49 -17.50 4.22
CA LYS A 174 2.37 -17.69 5.15
C LYS A 174 1.49 -18.88 4.77
N VAL A 175 0.78 -19.45 5.75
CA VAL A 175 -0.23 -20.51 5.55
C VAL A 175 -1.59 -19.96 5.98
N TRP A 176 -2.56 -19.98 5.07
CA TRP A 176 -3.97 -19.73 5.38
C TRP A 176 -4.66 -21.07 5.65
N ASN A 177 -5.53 -21.12 6.65
CA ASN A 177 -6.41 -22.27 6.80
C ASN A 177 -7.70 -21.94 6.04
N ASP A 178 -8.09 -22.80 5.09
CA ASP A 178 -9.42 -22.77 4.44
C ASP A 178 -10.49 -23.23 5.45
N GLY A 179 -10.63 -22.51 6.56
CA GLY A 179 -11.45 -22.89 7.69
C GLY A 179 -12.59 -21.89 7.91
N LEU A 180 -13.69 -22.06 7.16
CA LEU A 180 -15.09 -22.12 7.64
C LEU A 180 -16.06 -21.99 6.46
N LYS A 181 -16.21 -23.05 5.67
CA LYS A 181 -17.48 -23.28 4.98
C LYS A 181 -18.33 -24.11 5.94
N GLU A 182 -19.20 -23.40 6.66
CA GLU A 182 -20.25 -23.92 7.53
C GLU A 182 -19.80 -24.66 8.82
N SER A 183 -20.12 -24.00 9.95
CA SER A 183 -20.38 -24.54 11.29
C SER A 183 -19.56 -25.73 11.80
N SER A 184 -18.59 -25.45 12.69
CA SER A 184 -18.22 -26.33 13.80
C SER A 184 -17.43 -25.51 14.86
N SER A 185 -17.92 -25.51 16.11
CA SER A 185 -17.26 -25.06 17.35
C SER A 185 -16.81 -23.58 17.44
N ALA A 186 -17.48 -22.74 18.22
CA ALA A 186 -17.20 -22.53 19.64
C ALA A 186 -15.77 -21.98 19.91
N LEU A 187 -15.70 -20.81 20.56
CA LEU A 187 -14.51 -19.99 20.89
C LEU A 187 -14.07 -19.11 19.69
N LEU A 188 -14.52 -17.87 19.52
CA LEU A 188 -14.29 -16.73 20.41
C LEU A 188 -15.28 -15.61 20.03
N THR A 189 -16.38 -15.49 20.76
CA THR A 189 -17.12 -14.23 20.82
C THR A 189 -16.57 -13.45 22.00
N THR A 190 -15.95 -12.30 21.74
CA THR A 190 -16.16 -11.13 22.58
C THR A 190 -16.45 -9.94 21.67
N LYS A 191 -17.74 -9.62 21.52
CA LYS A 191 -18.14 -8.25 21.26
C LYS A 191 -17.80 -7.45 22.52
N GLY A 192 -16.58 -6.91 22.56
CA GLY A 192 -16.19 -5.94 23.57
C GLY A 192 -16.70 -4.56 23.18
N GLY A 193 -18.00 -4.32 23.40
CA GLY A 193 -18.50 -2.96 23.55
C GLY A 193 -18.18 -2.49 24.96
N ALA A 194 -17.22 -1.58 25.10
CA ALA A 194 -17.02 -0.76 26.30
C ALA A 194 -16.21 0.49 25.93
N PHE A 195 -16.95 1.62 25.91
CA PHE A 195 -16.55 3.04 25.85
C PHE A 195 -15.93 3.58 24.56
#